data_AF-A0A7C5R6C6-F1
#
_entry.id   AF-A0A7C5R6C6-F1
#
_cell.length_a   1.000
_cell.length_b   1.000
_cell.length_c   1.000
_cell.angle_alpha   90.00
_cell.angle_beta   90.00
_cell.angle_gamma   90.00
#
_symmetry.space_group_name_H-M   'P 1'
#
loop_
_entity.id
_entity.type
_entity.pdbx_description
1 polymer ?
#
loop_
_entity_poly.entity_id
_entity_poly.type
_entity_poly.pdbx_seq_one_letter_code
_entity_poly.pdbx_strand_id
1 'polypeptide(L)'
;YYQPGRQINRLTELKALRPLHHTRQDIFKSTMVLFLAEILNKCIVEHDKNPALFDFISSAIDTLENTPGNNNFHLQFLLKLTHYLGFGLPDTDSFINQAVNPAFYREAAISRLLQQLWQADFNKSPALNTSQRQVILQDILHYYRHHVELPRLRSLDVLQAVFNT
;
A
#
# COMPACT_ATOMS: atom_id res chain seq x y z
N TYR A 1 -29.17 5.82 7.90
CA TYR A 1 -29.86 4.55 8.22
C TYR A 1 -29.45 3.51 7.20
N TYR A 2 -28.82 2.41 7.65
CA TYR A 2 -28.54 1.25 6.82
C TYR A 2 -29.84 0.47 6.64
N GLN A 3 -30.26 0.22 5.40
CA GLN A 3 -31.40 -0.64 5.09
C GLN A 3 -30.88 -1.88 4.34
N PRO A 4 -31.08 -3.09 4.88
CA PRO A 4 -30.68 -4.31 4.19
C PRO A 4 -31.44 -4.42 2.85
N GLY A 5 -30.70 -4.60 1.74
CA GLY A 5 -31.25 -4.74 0.39
C GLY A 5 -30.99 -3.58 -0.57
N ARG A 6 -30.43 -2.45 -0.12
CA ARG A 6 -30.06 -1.33 -0.99
C ARG A 6 -28.57 -1.39 -1.34
N GLN A 7 -28.23 -1.62 -2.61
CA GLN A 7 -26.83 -1.59 -3.08
C GLN A 7 -26.18 -0.19 -2.98
N ILE A 8 -26.98 0.87 -2.92
CA ILE A 8 -26.51 2.25 -2.81
C ILE A 8 -27.25 2.95 -1.66
N ASN A 9 -26.49 3.42 -0.67
CA ASN A 9 -27.00 4.21 0.44
C ASN A 9 -27.02 5.70 0.07
N ARG A 10 -28.06 6.44 0.51
CA ARG A 10 -28.14 7.89 0.31
C ARG A 10 -27.17 8.61 1.24
N LEU A 11 -26.19 9.30 0.67
CA LEU A 11 -25.32 10.22 1.41
C LEU A 11 -26.17 11.37 1.94
N THR A 12 -26.15 11.58 3.25
CA THR A 12 -26.98 12.60 3.93
C THR A 12 -26.13 13.82 4.29
N GLU A 13 -24.92 13.59 4.78
CA GLU A 13 -23.93 14.62 5.03
C GLU A 13 -22.54 14.06 4.72
N LEU A 14 -21.66 14.90 4.15
CA LEU A 14 -20.26 14.59 3.92
C LEU A 14 -19.43 15.68 4.59
N LYS A 15 -18.64 15.29 5.58
CA LYS A 15 -17.63 16.16 6.20
C LYS A 15 -16.30 15.46 6.12
N ALA A 16 -15.31 16.10 5.53
CA ALA A 16 -13.95 15.60 5.58
C ALA A 16 -13.51 15.55 7.04
N LEU A 17 -13.07 14.38 7.51
CA LEU A 17 -12.53 14.23 8.86
C LEU A 17 -11.32 15.17 9.05
N ARG A 18 -10.46 15.25 8.03
CA ARG A 18 -9.28 16.11 7.98
C ARG A 18 -9.00 16.51 6.53
N PRO A 19 -8.53 17.72 6.25
CA PRO A 19 -8.12 18.10 4.91
C PRO A 19 -6.70 17.57 4.60
N LEU A 20 -6.54 16.92 3.45
CA LEU A 20 -5.24 16.41 2.98
C LEU A 20 -4.57 17.43 2.05
N HIS A 21 -3.99 18.49 2.62
CA HIS A 21 -3.40 19.59 1.83
C HIS A 21 -2.10 19.18 1.14
N HIS A 22 -1.14 18.61 1.88
CA HIS A 22 0.15 18.21 1.35
C HIS A 22 0.02 17.07 0.36
N THR A 23 -0.82 16.07 0.67
CA THR A 23 -1.07 14.95 -0.24
C THR A 23 -1.61 15.41 -1.59
N ARG A 24 -2.47 16.44 -1.61
CA ARG A 24 -3.03 16.99 -2.87
C ARG A 24 -2.04 17.82 -3.68
N GLN A 25 -1.07 18.46 -3.02
CA GLN A 25 -0.11 19.35 -3.66
C GLN A 25 1.15 18.61 -4.12
N ASP A 26 1.47 17.48 -3.49
CA ASP A 26 2.61 16.64 -3.81
C ASP A 26 2.20 15.54 -4.81
N ILE A 27 2.82 15.56 -6.00
CA ILE A 27 2.52 14.59 -7.07
C ILE A 27 2.86 13.15 -6.68
N PHE A 28 3.91 12.93 -5.88
CA PHE A 28 4.29 11.60 -5.42
C PHE A 28 3.26 11.07 -4.41
N LYS A 29 2.84 11.91 -3.45
CA LYS A 29 1.83 11.53 -2.45
C LYS A 29 0.47 11.26 -3.09
N SER A 30 -0.02 12.16 -3.94
CA SER A 30 -1.30 11.99 -4.62
C SER A 30 -1.32 10.73 -5.48
N THR A 31 -0.24 10.45 -6.21
CA THR A 31 -0.12 9.23 -7.02
C THR A 31 -0.07 7.96 -6.16
N MET A 32 0.66 7.99 -5.03
CA MET A 32 0.65 6.87 -4.07
C MET A 32 -0.77 6.63 -3.51
N VAL A 33 -1.50 7.67 -3.12
CA VAL A 33 -2.87 7.53 -2.61
C VAL A 33 -3.83 7.03 -3.67
N LEU A 34 -3.72 7.50 -4.92
CA LEU A 34 -4.53 7.00 -6.04
C LEU A 34 -4.30 5.50 -6.26
N PHE A 35 -3.04 5.07 -6.22
CA PHE A 35 -2.67 3.67 -6.35
C PHE A 35 -3.21 2.80 -5.19
N LEU A 36 -3.02 3.26 -3.95
CA LEU A 36 -3.51 2.55 -2.78
C LEU A 36 -5.03 2.50 -2.74
N ALA A 37 -5.73 3.55 -3.18
CA ALA A 37 -7.18 3.55 -3.29
C ALA A 37 -7.67 2.49 -4.29
N GLU A 38 -6.99 2.32 -5.43
CA GLU A 38 -7.35 1.26 -6.39
C GLU A 38 -7.11 -0.14 -5.79
N ILE A 39 -5.99 -0.35 -5.09
CA ILE A 39 -5.71 -1.61 -4.37
C ILE A 39 -6.82 -1.91 -3.36
N LEU A 40 -7.13 -0.96 -2.47
CA LEU A 40 -8.12 -1.14 -1.40
C LEU A 40 -9.50 -1.47 -1.99
N ASN A 41 -9.92 -0.78 -3.04
CA ASN A 41 -11.19 -1.04 -3.72
C ASN A 41 -11.27 -2.44 -4.36
N LYS A 42 -10.14 -3.04 -4.72
CA LYS A 42 -10.10 -4.37 -5.34
C LYS A 42 -9.90 -5.49 -4.33
N CYS A 43 -9.21 -5.23 -3.23
CA CYS A 43 -8.90 -6.24 -2.22
C CYS A 43 -9.95 -6.34 -1.11
N ILE A 44 -10.69 -5.27 -0.82
CA ILE A 44 -11.71 -5.26 0.24
C ILE A 44 -13.06 -5.60 -0.41
N VAL A 45 -13.46 -6.87 -0.33
CA VAL A 45 -14.71 -7.37 -0.93
C VAL A 45 -15.86 -7.38 0.09
N GLU A 46 -15.56 -7.58 1.37
CA GLU A 46 -16.57 -7.66 2.42
C GLU A 46 -17.05 -6.26 2.85
N HIS A 47 -18.36 -6.12 3.06
CA HIS A 47 -18.99 -4.87 3.54
C HIS A 47 -19.23 -4.86 5.05
N ASP A 48 -18.68 -5.84 5.77
CA ASP A 48 -18.74 -5.87 7.22
C ASP A 48 -17.79 -4.85 7.84
N LYS A 49 -18.15 -4.40 9.05
CA LYS A 49 -17.34 -3.44 9.78
C LYS A 49 -16.00 -4.08 10.15
N ASN A 50 -14.92 -3.48 9.70
CA ASN A 50 -13.56 -3.81 10.15
C ASN A 50 -12.89 -2.56 10.74
N PRO A 51 -13.16 -2.24 12.03
CA PRO A 51 -12.59 -1.06 12.69
C PRO A 51 -11.06 -1.05 12.68
N ALA A 52 -10.42 -2.21 12.87
CA ALA A 52 -8.97 -2.32 12.87
C ALA A 52 -8.35 -1.94 11.51
N LEU A 53 -8.93 -2.42 10.41
CA LEU A 53 -8.50 -2.03 9.06
C LEU A 53 -8.75 -0.54 8.80
N PHE A 54 -9.90 -0.02 9.23
CA PHE A 54 -10.19 1.41 9.09
C PHE A 54 -9.18 2.27 9.87
N ASP A 55 -8.91 1.94 11.13
CA ASP A 55 -7.97 2.67 11.98
C ASP A 55 -6.55 2.63 11.40
N PHE A 56 -6.13 1.49 10.86
CA PHE A 56 -4.87 1.36 10.13
C PHE A 56 -4.82 2.28 8.91
N ILE A 57 -5.81 2.20 8.02
CA ILE A 57 -5.83 3.02 6.80
C ILE A 57 -5.84 4.50 7.17
N SER A 58 -6.72 4.92 8.09
CA SER A 58 -6.83 6.31 8.52
C SER A 58 -5.51 6.81 9.11
N SER A 59 -4.89 6.04 10.01
CA SER A 59 -3.63 6.42 10.65
C SER A 59 -2.47 6.47 9.65
N ALA A 60 -2.44 5.55 8.69
CA ALA A 60 -1.42 5.52 7.64
C ALA A 60 -1.52 6.75 6.72
N ILE A 61 -2.74 7.12 6.30
CA ILE A 61 -2.97 8.32 5.48
C ILE A 61 -2.65 9.60 6.25
N ASP A 62 -3.03 9.69 7.52
CA ASP A 62 -2.64 10.80 8.39
C ASP A 62 -1.10 10.90 8.52
N THR A 63 -0.41 9.76 8.58
CA THR A 63 1.06 9.74 8.62
C THR A 63 1.66 10.21 7.30
N LEU A 64 1.12 9.78 6.15
CA LEU A 64 1.56 10.24 4.82
C LEU A 64 1.37 11.75 4.67
N GLU A 65 0.25 12.29 5.13
CA GLU A 65 -0.05 13.73 5.07
C GLU A 65 1.01 14.55 5.81
N ASN A 66 1.45 14.08 6.98
CA ASN A 66 2.36 14.79 7.87
C ASN A 66 3.85 14.47 7.66
N THR A 67 4.18 13.42 6.89
CA THR A 67 5.57 13.00 6.64
C THR A 67 6.09 13.56 5.33
N PRO A 68 7.18 14.34 5.31
CA PRO A 68 7.83 14.74 4.06
C PRO A 68 8.65 13.59 3.47
N GLY A 69 8.62 13.43 2.14
CA GLY A 69 9.66 12.70 1.40
C GLY A 69 9.71 11.17 1.53
N ASN A 70 8.63 10.47 1.91
CA ASN A 70 8.64 9.00 1.93
C ASN A 70 8.14 8.40 0.60
N ASN A 71 9.08 8.20 -0.34
CA ASN A 71 8.81 7.55 -1.63
C ASN A 71 8.56 6.03 -1.53
N ASN A 72 8.74 5.41 -0.36
CA ASN A 72 8.48 3.98 -0.13
C ASN A 72 7.18 3.71 0.62
N PHE A 73 6.39 4.75 0.92
CA PHE A 73 5.18 4.62 1.73
C PHE A 73 4.23 3.55 1.18
N HIS A 74 4.01 3.53 -0.14
CA HIS A 74 3.15 2.55 -0.79
C HIS A 74 3.64 1.10 -0.59
N LEU A 75 4.96 0.84 -0.61
CA LEU A 75 5.50 -0.49 -0.35
C LEU A 75 5.25 -0.92 1.10
N GLN A 76 5.56 -0.03 2.04
CA GLN A 76 5.33 -0.28 3.48
C GLN A 76 3.85 -0.49 3.77
N PHE A 77 2.98 0.29 3.12
CA PHE A 77 1.54 0.20 3.29
C PHE A 77 1.02 -1.15 2.82
N LEU A 78 1.43 -1.60 1.63
CA LEU A 78 1.04 -2.91 1.10
C LEU A 78 1.53 -4.05 2.00
N LEU A 79 2.80 -4.04 2.41
CA LEU A 79 3.33 -5.07 3.31
C LEU A 79 2.51 -5.18 4.60
N LYS A 80 2.19 -4.05 5.26
CA LYS A 80 1.38 -4.04 6.49
C LYS A 80 -0.09 -4.39 6.24
N LEU A 81 -0.66 -4.00 5.09
CA LEU A 81 -2.05 -4.28 4.72
C LEU A 81 -2.34 -5.78 4.65
N THR A 82 -1.36 -6.61 4.23
CA THR A 82 -1.52 -8.08 4.16
C THR A 82 -2.03 -8.70 5.47
N HIS A 83 -1.58 -8.17 6.62
CA HIS A 83 -2.03 -8.62 7.94
C HIS A 83 -3.53 -8.40 8.15
N TYR A 84 -4.03 -7.23 7.77
CA TYR A 84 -5.45 -6.89 7.90
C TYR A 84 -6.34 -7.61 6.90
N LEU A 85 -5.78 -8.08 5.79
CA LEU A 85 -6.48 -8.88 4.79
C LEU A 85 -6.41 -10.39 5.08
N GLY A 86 -5.77 -10.81 6.17
CA GLY A 86 -5.75 -12.21 6.62
C GLY A 86 -4.70 -13.10 5.95
N PHE A 87 -3.77 -12.53 5.18
CA PHE A 87 -2.68 -13.27 4.52
C PHE A 87 -1.30 -12.63 4.80
N GLY A 88 -1.12 -12.13 6.01
CA GLY A 88 0.16 -11.59 6.46
C GLY A 88 1.26 -12.65 6.51
N LEU A 89 2.47 -12.25 6.15
CA LEU A 89 3.67 -13.08 6.28
C LEU A 89 4.38 -12.84 7.62
N PRO A 90 5.06 -13.85 8.18
CA PRO A 90 5.75 -13.70 9.46
C PRO A 90 7.05 -12.88 9.34
N ASP A 91 7.75 -12.99 8.20
CA ASP A 91 9.08 -12.42 8.02
C ASP A 91 9.44 -12.21 6.53
N THR A 92 10.59 -11.57 6.31
CA THR A 92 11.12 -11.30 4.98
C THR A 92 11.53 -12.56 4.23
N ASP A 93 11.94 -13.63 4.92
CA ASP A 93 12.40 -14.86 4.27
C ASP A 93 11.23 -15.60 3.63
N SER A 94 10.09 -15.64 4.32
CA SER A 94 8.81 -16.16 3.83
C SER A 94 8.32 -15.38 2.61
N PHE A 95 8.58 -14.07 2.56
CA PHE A 95 8.32 -13.22 1.40
C PHE A 95 9.26 -13.54 0.23
N ILE A 96 10.56 -13.59 0.48
CA ILE A 96 11.58 -13.88 -0.55
C ILE A 96 11.33 -15.24 -1.21
N ASN A 97 10.92 -16.24 -0.43
CA ASN A 97 10.61 -17.58 -0.95
C ASN A 97 9.40 -17.62 -1.91
N GLN A 98 8.54 -16.60 -1.87
CA GLN A 98 7.36 -16.46 -2.75
C GLN A 98 7.52 -15.32 -3.77
N ALA A 99 8.65 -14.63 -3.76
CA ALA A 99 8.96 -13.59 -4.73
C ALA A 99 9.12 -14.21 -6.13
N VAL A 100 8.79 -13.44 -7.16
CA VAL A 100 9.10 -13.85 -8.54
C VAL A 100 10.58 -13.60 -8.87
N ASN A 101 11.24 -12.68 -8.14
CA ASN A 101 12.66 -12.40 -8.25
C ASN A 101 13.47 -12.78 -6.99
N PRO A 102 13.48 -14.04 -6.51
CA PRO A 102 14.14 -14.40 -5.26
C PRO A 102 15.67 -14.16 -5.29
N ALA A 103 16.29 -14.25 -6.49
CA ALA A 103 17.71 -13.97 -6.67
C ALA A 103 18.10 -12.51 -6.38
N PHE A 104 17.19 -11.56 -6.56
CA PHE A 104 17.41 -10.13 -6.29
C PHE A 104 17.78 -9.88 -4.83
N TYR A 105 17.26 -10.71 -3.91
CA TYR A 105 17.49 -10.57 -2.48
C TYR A 105 18.75 -11.29 -1.98
N ARG A 106 19.47 -12.03 -2.83
CA ARG A 106 20.73 -12.70 -2.44
C ARG A 106 21.83 -11.70 -2.05
N GLU A 107 21.76 -10.49 -2.58
CA GLU A 107 22.62 -9.40 -2.15
C GLU A 107 22.23 -8.95 -0.74
N ALA A 108 23.17 -9.07 0.21
CA ALA A 108 22.95 -8.73 1.62
C ALA A 108 22.45 -7.28 1.81
N ALA A 109 22.89 -6.35 0.96
CA ALA A 109 22.41 -4.97 0.98
C ALA A 109 20.92 -4.86 0.63
N ILE A 110 20.45 -5.61 -0.38
CA ILE A 110 19.04 -5.64 -0.79
C ILE A 110 18.17 -6.30 0.27
N SER A 111 18.61 -7.45 0.81
CA SER A 111 17.92 -8.11 1.93
C SER A 111 17.77 -7.20 3.15
N ARG A 112 18.82 -6.43 3.49
CA ARG A 112 18.76 -5.44 4.58
C ARG A 112 17.76 -4.32 4.28
N LEU A 113 17.69 -3.84 3.03
CA LEU A 113 16.71 -2.81 2.63
C LEU A 113 15.27 -3.35 2.72
N LEU A 114 15.03 -4.62 2.35
CA LEU A 114 13.73 -5.27 2.54
C LEU A 114 13.36 -5.39 4.02
N GLN A 115 14.29 -5.82 4.87
CA GLN A 115 14.07 -5.87 6.33
C GLN A 115 13.74 -4.49 6.90
N GLN A 116 14.42 -3.44 6.44
CA GLN A 116 14.11 -2.06 6.81
C GLN A 116 12.70 -1.65 6.35
N LEU A 117 12.28 -1.99 5.12
CA LEU A 117 10.91 -1.73 4.67
C LEU A 117 9.87 -2.43 5.54
N TRP A 118 10.14 -3.69 5.90
CA TRP A 118 9.24 -4.53 6.67
C TRP A 118 9.01 -4.00 8.08
N GLN A 119 10.11 -3.63 8.76
CA GLN A 119 10.12 -3.24 10.16
C GLN A 119 9.86 -1.75 10.39
N ALA A 120 10.18 -0.90 9.42
CA ALA A 120 10.06 0.54 9.61
C ALA A 120 8.61 1.00 9.78
N ASP A 121 8.45 2.03 10.61
CA ASP A 121 7.27 2.89 10.61
C ASP A 121 7.25 3.74 9.34
N PHE A 122 6.07 4.25 8.98
CA PHE A 122 5.90 5.13 7.80
C PHE A 122 6.74 6.41 7.85
N ASN A 123 7.26 6.80 9.02
CA ASN A 123 8.14 7.95 9.19
C ASN A 123 9.60 7.66 8.80
N LYS A 124 9.96 6.39 8.59
CA LYS A 124 11.31 5.97 8.24
C LYS A 124 11.28 5.26 6.89
N SER A 125 12.02 5.79 5.94
CA SER A 125 12.07 5.26 4.58
C SER A 125 13.48 4.79 4.27
N PRO A 126 13.69 3.50 3.91
CA PRO A 126 15.01 3.05 3.46
C PRO A 126 15.35 3.68 2.10
N ALA A 127 16.63 3.91 1.85
CA ALA A 127 17.10 4.57 0.63
C ALA A 127 17.11 3.60 -0.58
N LEU A 128 15.92 3.26 -1.06
CA LEU A 128 15.75 2.49 -2.30
C LEU A 128 15.96 3.39 -3.52
N ASN A 129 16.69 2.89 -4.51
CA ASN A 129 16.67 3.46 -5.85
C ASN A 129 15.41 3.05 -6.63
N THR A 130 15.19 3.66 -7.79
CA THR A 130 13.99 3.41 -8.63
C THR A 130 13.87 1.94 -9.03
N SER A 131 14.95 1.32 -9.49
CA SER A 131 14.94 -0.10 -9.92
C SER A 131 14.62 -1.04 -8.76
N GLN A 132 15.23 -0.84 -7.59
CA GLN A 132 14.96 -1.66 -6.40
C GLN A 132 13.50 -1.56 -5.96
N ARG A 133 12.95 -0.33 -5.92
CA ARG A 133 11.54 -0.10 -5.60
C ARG A 133 10.60 -0.77 -6.60
N GLN A 134 10.92 -0.75 -7.89
CA GLN A 134 10.12 -1.43 -8.91
C GLN A 134 10.10 -2.95 -8.73
N VAL A 135 11.26 -3.57 -8.51
CA VAL A 135 11.36 -5.03 -8.29
C VAL A 135 10.59 -5.43 -7.04
N ILE A 136 10.78 -4.71 -5.93
CA ILE A 136 10.07 -4.99 -4.68
C ILE A 136 8.56 -4.81 -4.85
N LEU A 137 8.10 -3.76 -5.55
CA LEU A 137 6.68 -3.58 -5.84
C LEU A 137 6.11 -4.73 -6.69
N GLN A 138 6.87 -5.20 -7.68
CA GLN A 138 6.46 -6.33 -8.51
C GLN A 138 6.29 -7.60 -7.68
N ASP A 139 7.25 -7.90 -6.80
CA ASP A 139 7.19 -9.07 -5.91
C ASP A 139 6.03 -8.96 -4.91
N ILE A 140 5.76 -7.77 -4.35
CA ILE A 140 4.58 -7.52 -3.52
C ILE A 140 3.29 -7.77 -4.30
N LEU A 141 3.15 -7.21 -5.50
CA LEU A 141 1.94 -7.39 -6.31
C LEU A 141 1.77 -8.84 -6.78
N HIS A 142 2.87 -9.56 -7.02
CA HIS A 142 2.85 -11.00 -7.28
C HIS A 142 2.30 -11.76 -6.08
N TYR A 143 2.80 -11.46 -4.87
CA TYR A 143 2.31 -12.05 -3.63
C TYR A 143 0.80 -11.79 -3.42
N TYR A 144 0.34 -10.56 -3.64
CA TYR A 144 -1.08 -10.22 -3.57
C TYR A 144 -1.93 -11.07 -4.52
N ARG A 145 -1.51 -11.24 -5.79
CA ARG A 145 -2.26 -12.04 -6.78
C ARG A 145 -2.39 -13.52 -6.43
N HIS A 146 -1.54 -14.05 -5.54
CA HIS A 146 -1.67 -15.42 -5.05
C HIS A 146 -2.72 -15.57 -3.96
N HIS A 147 -3.05 -14.49 -3.26
CA HIS A 147 -3.91 -14.51 -2.07
C HIS A 147 -5.27 -13.87 -2.30
N VAL A 148 -5.34 -12.91 -3.23
CA VAL A 148 -6.56 -12.22 -3.62
C VAL A 148 -6.66 -12.13 -5.13
N GLU A 149 -7.88 -12.15 -5.65
CA GLU A 149 -8.15 -11.93 -7.07
C GLU A 149 -7.89 -10.45 -7.41
N LEU A 150 -6.62 -10.10 -7.58
CA LEU A 150 -6.16 -8.74 -7.86
C LEU A 150 -6.05 -8.54 -9.38
N PRO A 151 -7.02 -7.89 -10.04
CA PRO A 151 -6.96 -7.63 -11.47
C PRO A 151 -5.86 -6.60 -11.78
N ARG A 152 -5.64 -6.35 -13.07
CA ARG A 152 -4.72 -5.29 -13.52
C ARG A 152 -5.12 -3.94 -12.91
N LEU A 153 -4.11 -3.23 -12.40
CA LEU A 153 -4.24 -1.90 -11.79
C LEU A 153 -3.92 -0.84 -12.84
N ARG A 154 -4.82 0.11 -13.04
CA ARG A 154 -4.61 1.22 -13.99
C ARG A 154 -3.68 2.28 -13.42
N SER A 155 -3.80 2.52 -12.11
CA SER A 155 -2.95 3.45 -11.36
C SER A 155 -1.49 3.02 -11.27
N LEU A 156 -1.18 1.73 -11.48
CA LEU A 156 0.20 1.24 -11.46
C LEU A 156 1.03 1.88 -12.59
N ASP A 157 0.46 2.03 -13.78
CA ASP A 157 1.13 2.67 -14.92
C ASP A 157 1.44 4.15 -14.61
N VAL A 158 0.52 4.84 -13.91
CA VAL A 158 0.70 6.22 -13.45
C VAL A 158 1.76 6.32 -12.34
N LEU A 159 1.73 5.41 -11.37
CA LEU A 159 2.72 5.32 -10.30
C LEU A 159 4.12 5.14 -10.88
N GLN A 160 4.29 4.22 -11.83
CA GLN A 160 5.57 3.99 -12.49
C GLN A 160 6.02 5.21 -13.29
N ALA A 161 5.13 5.87 -14.02
CA ALA A 161 5.49 7.07 -14.77
C ALA A 161 6.04 8.17 -13.86
N VAL A 162 5.37 8.47 -12.73
CA VAL A 162 5.78 9.53 -11.80
C VAL A 162 7.06 9.18 -11.03
N PHE A 163 7.30 7.91 -10.69
CA PHE A 163 8.51 7.51 -9.96
C PHE A 163 9.73 7.26 -10.85
N ASN A 164 9.55 7.32 -12.18
CA ASN A 164 10.60 7.14 -13.18
C ASN A 164 11.04 8.45 -13.84
N THR A 165 10.36 9.58 -13.57
CA THR A 165 10.84 10.92 -13.92
C THR A 165 11.95 11.37 -13.00
#